data_AF-A0A944XJ79-F1
#
_entry.id   AF-A0A944XJ79-F1
#
_cell.length_a   1.000
_cell.length_b   1.000
_cell.length_c   1.000
_cell.angle_alpha   90.00
_cell.angle_beta   90.00
_cell.angle_gamma   90.00
#
_symmetry.space_group_name_H-M   'P 1'
#
loop_
_entity.id
_entity.type
_entity.pdbx_description
1 polymer ?
#
loop_
_entity_poly.entity_id
_entity_poly.type
_entity_poly.pdbx_seq_one_letter_code
_entity_poly.pdbx_strand_id
1 'polypeptide(L)'
;MSNLRHRFFLIAALSVPLVPVAASADDDFSFDVEEFENKSFEIGGYVEGEWKHFGFDRGSALYGLVRYPELNEGTNDQFQETLRLEGSWRGGIATLSAAAQANAIQDDFSHDHDIELFEGTLTLQPDPGVAVEVGKKALKWGKGYAWSPVGFVERTKDPDNPTESREGFVMLTGDLIASFDSPLRTVALTPVVLPVDGALNNDFGTQDEVNLAAKLYLLAWDTDIDLMVLGNGSRTTRYGFDFSRNLTENFEIHGEWARIEANRRTVAGPDGPNRKVEEDATNYLLGLRYLTESDMTIIAEYFHQGTGYSEAEMRAFFDLAHQAVSSGSDSQLSRAKAAQSAGYGKSTPARNYGYVSISQKEPFDLLYWTPSVKSIVNLDDFSYSVTPEIQYAGIEDLELRLRLGYLHGGRFDEYGEKANDYKLEMRARYHF
;
A
#
# COMPACT_ATOMS: atom_id res chain seq x y z
N MET A 1 44.97 -12.60 -8.37
CA MET A 1 44.81 -13.94 -7.76
C MET A 1 43.54 -13.90 -6.91
N SER A 2 42.36 -13.76 -7.52
CA SER A 2 41.45 -14.85 -7.92
C SER A 2 41.17 -15.85 -6.80
N ASN A 3 40.16 -15.56 -5.98
CA ASN A 3 39.42 -16.58 -5.25
C ASN A 3 37.94 -16.41 -5.59
N LEU A 4 37.59 -16.97 -6.74
CA LEU A 4 36.23 -17.19 -7.22
C LEU A 4 35.59 -18.28 -6.33
N ARG A 5 35.07 -17.88 -5.17
CA ARG A 5 34.26 -18.77 -4.34
C ARG A 5 32.93 -18.99 -5.05
N HIS A 6 32.76 -20.19 -5.58
CA HIS A 6 31.50 -20.69 -6.10
C HIS A 6 30.46 -20.63 -4.97
N ARG A 7 29.55 -19.65 -5.01
CA ARG A 7 28.31 -19.69 -4.23
C ARG A 7 27.38 -20.64 -4.97
N PHE A 8 27.23 -21.85 -4.42
CA PHE A 8 26.17 -22.77 -4.81
C PHE A 8 24.83 -22.13 -4.43
N PHE A 9 24.04 -21.76 -5.44
CA PHE A 9 22.61 -21.47 -5.25
C PHE A 9 21.93 -22.78 -4.85
N LEU A 10 21.52 -22.89 -3.59
CA LEU A 10 20.54 -23.87 -3.17
C LEU A 10 19.18 -23.34 -3.64
N ILE A 11 18.81 -23.70 -4.86
CA ILE A 11 17.42 -23.67 -5.31
C ILE A 11 16.73 -24.76 -4.49
N ALA A 12 16.01 -24.37 -3.43
CA ALA A 12 14.99 -25.23 -2.86
C ALA A 12 13.86 -25.30 -3.89
N ALA A 13 13.97 -26.26 -4.80
CA ALA A 13 12.87 -26.63 -5.67
C ALA A 13 11.72 -27.05 -4.75
N LEU A 14 10.67 -26.21 -4.67
CA LEU A 14 9.35 -26.66 -4.23
C LEU A 14 8.90 -27.71 -5.24
N SER A 15 9.27 -28.96 -4.99
CA SER A 15 8.71 -30.12 -5.65
C SER A 15 7.30 -30.32 -5.09
N VAL A 16 6.34 -29.56 -5.60
CA VAL A 16 4.93 -29.97 -5.54
C VAL A 16 4.81 -31.20 -6.44
N PRO A 17 4.38 -32.37 -5.93
CA PRO A 17 4.21 -33.54 -6.78
C PRO A 17 3.04 -33.28 -7.73
N LEU A 18 3.36 -32.97 -8.99
CA LEU A 18 2.43 -33.05 -10.12
C LEU A 18 1.98 -34.51 -10.23
N VAL A 19 0.78 -34.81 -9.74
CA VAL A 19 0.06 -36.03 -10.11
C VAL A 19 -0.41 -35.82 -11.55
N PRO A 20 0.01 -36.66 -12.52
CA PRO A 20 -0.53 -36.58 -13.87
C PRO A 20 -1.97 -37.08 -13.82
N VAL A 21 -2.94 -36.17 -13.84
CA VAL A 21 -4.32 -36.50 -14.22
C VAL A 21 -4.27 -36.82 -15.71
N ALA A 22 -4.51 -38.08 -16.05
CA ALA A 22 -4.70 -38.48 -17.43
C ALA A 22 -5.94 -37.76 -17.97
N ALA A 23 -5.73 -36.79 -18.87
CA ALA A 23 -6.80 -36.13 -19.59
C ALA A 23 -7.49 -37.15 -20.51
N SER A 24 -8.65 -37.64 -20.08
CA SER A 24 -9.67 -38.14 -21.00
C SER A 24 -10.46 -36.93 -21.49
N ALA A 25 -10.19 -36.52 -22.74
CA ALA A 25 -11.01 -35.56 -23.44
C ALA A 25 -12.35 -36.22 -23.81
N ASP A 26 -13.38 -35.91 -23.04
CA ASP A 26 -14.78 -35.91 -23.46
C ASP A 26 -15.33 -34.56 -23.01
N ASP A 27 -15.24 -33.56 -23.90
CA ASP A 27 -15.89 -32.26 -23.73
C ASP A 27 -17.40 -32.42 -23.94
N ASP A 28 -18.08 -33.00 -22.95
CA ASP A 28 -19.50 -32.73 -22.74
C ASP A 28 -19.58 -31.43 -21.93
N PHE A 29 -19.97 -30.34 -22.57
CA PHE A 29 -20.36 -29.10 -21.88
C PHE A 29 -21.61 -29.40 -21.03
N SER A 30 -21.41 -29.94 -19.82
CA SER A 30 -22.44 -30.02 -18.79
C SER A 30 -22.47 -28.70 -18.05
N PHE A 31 -23.57 -27.97 -18.18
CA PHE A 31 -23.84 -26.81 -17.34
C PHE A 31 -24.06 -27.31 -15.91
N ASP A 32 -23.04 -27.21 -15.06
CA ASP A 32 -23.13 -27.67 -13.68
C ASP A 32 -23.78 -26.59 -12.81
N VAL A 33 -25.02 -26.86 -12.39
CA VAL A 33 -25.79 -25.94 -11.56
C VAL A 33 -25.13 -25.78 -10.18
N GLU A 34 -24.33 -26.75 -9.73
CA GLU A 34 -23.58 -26.68 -8.48
C GLU A 34 -22.46 -25.62 -8.52
N GLU A 35 -21.97 -25.22 -9.70
CA GLU A 35 -20.99 -24.15 -9.86
C GLU A 35 -21.58 -22.76 -9.54
N PHE A 36 -22.91 -22.62 -9.67
CA PHE A 36 -23.65 -21.38 -9.40
C PHE A 36 -24.40 -21.40 -8.05
N GLU A 37 -24.37 -22.52 -7.31
CA GLU A 37 -24.86 -22.56 -5.94
C GLU A 37 -23.86 -21.87 -5.00
N ASN A 38 -24.37 -21.05 -4.08
CA ASN A 38 -23.53 -20.42 -3.05
C ASN A 38 -22.85 -21.52 -2.22
N LYS A 39 -21.56 -21.74 -2.47
CA LYS A 39 -20.78 -22.72 -1.72
C LYS A 39 -20.77 -22.31 -0.25
N SER A 40 -21.12 -23.25 0.61
CA SER A 40 -21.13 -23.00 2.06
C SER A 40 -19.71 -22.79 2.61
N PHE A 41 -18.70 -23.22 1.86
CA PHE A 41 -17.30 -23.11 2.21
C PHE A 41 -16.45 -22.90 0.94
N GLU A 42 -15.50 -21.98 1.03
CA GLU A 42 -14.49 -21.71 0.00
C GLU A 42 -13.11 -21.66 0.66
N ILE A 43 -12.11 -22.18 -0.03
CA ILE A 43 -10.70 -22.07 0.34
C ILE A 43 -9.91 -21.73 -0.91
N GLY A 44 -8.87 -20.94 -0.74
CA GLY A 44 -7.94 -20.64 -1.81
C GLY A 44 -6.72 -19.93 -1.25
N GLY A 45 -5.95 -19.33 -2.14
CA GLY A 45 -4.83 -18.51 -1.74
C GLY A 45 -3.84 -18.31 -2.87
N TYR A 46 -2.59 -18.04 -2.48
CA TYR A 46 -1.50 -18.03 -3.43
C TYR A 46 -0.15 -18.32 -2.77
N VAL A 47 0.78 -18.79 -3.58
CA VAL A 47 2.22 -18.76 -3.27
C VAL A 47 2.92 -17.80 -4.22
N GLU A 48 3.83 -17.00 -3.69
CA GLU A 48 4.57 -15.99 -4.44
C GLU A 48 6.07 -16.10 -4.14
N GLY A 49 6.87 -16.00 -5.20
CA GLY A 49 8.30 -15.77 -5.11
C GLY A 49 8.64 -14.45 -5.81
N GLU A 50 9.40 -13.60 -5.12
CA GLU A 50 9.86 -12.31 -5.63
C GLU A 50 11.37 -12.16 -5.44
N TRP A 51 12.08 -11.88 -6.52
CA TRP A 51 13.49 -11.50 -6.49
C TRP A 51 13.62 -10.01 -6.75
N LYS A 52 14.41 -9.32 -5.93
CA LYS A 52 14.68 -7.89 -6.01
C LYS A 52 16.18 -7.65 -6.08
N HIS A 53 16.60 -6.85 -7.05
CA HIS A 53 17.97 -6.40 -7.19
C HIS A 53 18.03 -4.88 -7.03
N PHE A 54 18.81 -4.44 -6.05
CA PHE A 54 18.97 -3.04 -5.70
C PHE A 54 20.32 -2.52 -6.20
N GLY A 55 20.31 -1.33 -6.79
CA GLY A 55 21.52 -0.52 -6.99
C GLY A 55 21.56 0.61 -5.97
N PHE A 56 22.51 0.59 -5.05
CA PHE A 56 22.59 1.54 -3.95
C PHE A 56 23.15 2.90 -4.36
N ASP A 57 22.51 3.98 -3.92
CA ASP A 57 23.07 5.33 -4.01
C ASP A 57 24.03 5.56 -2.84
N ARG A 58 25.31 5.32 -3.06
CA ARG A 58 26.35 5.48 -2.02
C ARG A 58 26.63 6.94 -1.65
N GLY A 59 26.11 7.89 -2.44
CA GLY A 59 26.23 9.32 -2.21
C GLY A 59 25.09 9.89 -1.37
N SER A 60 23.99 9.16 -1.17
CA SER A 60 22.80 9.67 -0.51
C SER A 60 22.88 9.67 1.02
N ALA A 61 22.11 10.59 1.60
CA ALA A 61 21.87 10.73 3.02
C ALA A 61 21.27 9.46 3.60
N LEU A 62 20.22 8.91 2.98
CA LEU A 62 19.54 7.75 3.54
C LEU A 62 20.37 6.48 3.43
N TYR A 63 21.18 6.30 2.37
CA TYR A 63 22.13 5.19 2.32
C TYR A 63 23.16 5.31 3.46
N GLY A 64 23.75 6.50 3.66
CA GLY A 64 24.76 6.71 4.70
C GLY A 64 24.25 6.49 6.12
N LEU A 65 22.95 6.72 6.38
CA LEU A 65 22.34 6.44 7.68
C LEU A 65 22.13 4.94 7.92
N VAL A 66 21.85 4.16 6.87
CA VAL A 66 21.76 2.71 7.00
C VAL A 66 23.18 2.18 7.12
N ARG A 67 23.46 1.39 8.17
CA ARG A 67 24.82 0.85 8.38
C ARG A 67 25.14 -0.32 7.42
N TYR A 68 24.91 -0.14 6.11
CA TYR A 68 25.59 -0.87 5.04
C TYR A 68 27.15 -0.70 4.96
N PRO A 69 27.84 0.24 5.66
CA PRO A 69 29.29 0.45 5.54
C PRO A 69 30.20 -0.72 5.90
N GLU A 70 29.68 -1.84 6.44
CA GLU A 70 30.50 -3.05 6.65
C GLU A 70 30.67 -3.87 5.37
N LEU A 71 29.89 -3.58 4.32
CA LEU A 71 29.93 -4.27 3.04
C LEU A 71 30.12 -3.22 1.94
N ASN A 72 31.28 -3.28 1.30
CA ASN A 72 31.72 -2.44 0.17
C ASN A 72 30.90 -2.72 -1.13
N GLU A 73 29.63 -3.07 -1.01
CA GLU A 73 28.80 -3.59 -2.09
C GLU A 73 27.87 -2.47 -2.58
N GLY A 74 27.91 -2.20 -3.89
CA GLY A 74 27.06 -1.20 -4.54
C GLY A 74 25.67 -1.74 -4.89
N THR A 75 25.39 -2.98 -4.54
CA THR A 75 24.16 -3.69 -4.88
C THR A 75 23.76 -4.63 -3.74
N ASN A 76 22.50 -5.06 -3.75
CA ASN A 76 21.99 -6.12 -2.87
C ASN A 76 20.95 -6.94 -3.62
N ASP A 77 21.00 -8.26 -3.46
CA ASP A 77 19.95 -9.15 -3.92
C ASP A 77 19.08 -9.58 -2.73
N GLN A 78 17.76 -9.45 -2.89
CA GLN A 78 16.78 -9.90 -1.91
C GLN A 78 15.84 -10.91 -2.57
N PHE A 79 15.52 -11.95 -1.84
CA PHE A 79 14.50 -12.93 -2.20
C PHE A 79 13.40 -12.92 -1.14
N GLN A 80 12.16 -12.83 -1.60
CA GLN A 80 10.97 -12.84 -0.76
C GLN A 80 10.05 -13.97 -1.21
N GLU A 81 9.60 -14.76 -0.24
CA GLU A 81 8.59 -15.79 -0.42
C GLU A 81 7.36 -15.41 0.39
N THR A 82 6.18 -15.54 -0.21
CA THR A 82 4.91 -15.29 0.48
C THR A 82 3.95 -16.46 0.23
N LEU A 83 3.34 -16.97 1.29
CA LEU A 83 2.22 -17.90 1.24
C LEU A 83 1.02 -17.22 1.86
N ARG A 84 -0.08 -17.10 1.11
CA ARG A 84 -1.38 -16.67 1.63
C ARG A 84 -2.39 -17.81 1.53
N LEU A 85 -3.10 -18.06 2.63
CA LEU A 85 -4.21 -19.00 2.71
C LEU A 85 -5.46 -18.26 3.12
N GLU A 86 -6.52 -18.42 2.35
CA GLU A 86 -7.79 -17.75 2.52
C GLU A 86 -8.90 -18.77 2.63
N GLY A 87 -9.88 -18.51 3.50
CA GLY A 87 -11.04 -19.37 3.65
C GLY A 87 -12.26 -18.58 4.08
N SER A 88 -13.42 -18.98 3.57
CA SER A 88 -14.70 -18.42 3.98
C SER A 88 -15.74 -19.51 4.20
N TRP A 89 -16.65 -19.25 5.14
CA TRP A 89 -17.80 -20.09 5.44
C TRP A 89 -19.04 -19.21 5.56
N ARG A 90 -20.14 -19.64 4.96
CA ARG A 90 -21.43 -18.93 5.01
C ARG A 90 -22.51 -19.86 5.58
N GLY A 91 -23.30 -19.33 6.52
CA GLY A 91 -24.42 -20.05 7.12
C GLY A 91 -25.49 -19.11 7.67
N GLY A 92 -26.67 -19.10 7.05
CA GLY A 92 -27.78 -18.24 7.44
C GLY A 92 -27.40 -16.76 7.32
N ILE A 93 -27.46 -16.02 8.42
CA ILE A 93 -27.08 -14.60 8.50
C ILE A 93 -25.59 -14.40 8.78
N ALA A 94 -24.82 -15.47 8.99
CA ALA A 94 -23.43 -15.41 9.43
C ALA A 94 -22.47 -15.74 8.28
N THR A 95 -21.41 -14.96 8.16
CA THR A 95 -20.25 -15.26 7.32
C THR A 95 -18.98 -15.18 8.17
N LEU A 96 -18.16 -16.22 8.13
CA LEU A 96 -16.83 -16.23 8.72
C LEU A 96 -15.81 -16.24 7.58
N SER A 97 -14.87 -15.30 7.59
CA SER A 97 -13.78 -15.25 6.61
C SER A 97 -12.45 -15.08 7.33
N ALA A 98 -11.39 -15.70 6.83
CA ALA A 98 -10.05 -15.54 7.37
C ALA A 98 -9.00 -15.65 6.27
N ALA A 99 -7.95 -14.86 6.39
CA ALA A 99 -6.75 -14.91 5.56
C ALA A 99 -5.52 -14.93 6.47
N ALA A 100 -4.68 -15.93 6.34
CA ALA A 100 -3.38 -16.01 7.01
C ALA A 100 -2.26 -15.87 5.97
N GLN A 101 -1.21 -15.15 6.34
CA GLN A 101 -0.06 -14.93 5.49
C GLN A 101 1.23 -15.27 6.21
N ALA A 102 2.11 -15.98 5.53
CA ALA A 102 3.48 -16.21 5.93
C ALA A 102 4.41 -15.53 4.93
N ASN A 103 5.41 -14.81 5.43
CA ASN A 103 6.45 -14.20 4.62
C ASN A 103 7.82 -14.70 5.09
N ALA A 104 8.73 -14.90 4.14
CA ALA A 104 10.15 -15.10 4.42
C ALA A 104 10.94 -14.16 3.50
N ILE A 105 11.83 -13.36 4.07
CA ILE A 105 12.70 -12.45 3.33
C ILE A 105 14.14 -12.83 3.64
N GLN A 106 14.95 -12.95 2.61
CA GLN A 106 16.38 -13.16 2.72
C GLN A 106 17.11 -12.17 1.82
N ASP A 107 18.07 -11.45 2.37
CA ASP A 107 19.01 -10.63 1.60
C ASP A 107 20.45 -10.94 2.01
N ASP A 108 21.42 -10.19 1.46
CA ASP A 108 22.84 -10.40 1.75
C ASP A 108 23.20 -10.14 3.23
N PHE A 109 22.31 -9.53 4.02
CA PHE A 109 22.57 -9.04 5.37
C PHE A 109 21.76 -9.75 6.46
N SER A 110 20.56 -10.21 6.11
CA SER A 110 19.56 -10.65 7.07
C SER A 110 18.66 -11.72 6.50
N HIS A 111 18.05 -12.48 7.41
CA HIS A 111 16.97 -13.39 7.11
C HIS A 111 15.89 -13.16 8.16
N ASP A 112 14.67 -12.92 7.70
CA ASP A 112 13.51 -12.66 8.54
C ASP A 112 12.32 -13.48 8.05
N HIS A 113 11.45 -13.84 8.97
CA HIS A 113 10.20 -14.52 8.65
C HIS A 113 9.12 -14.15 9.65
N ASP A 114 7.91 -14.01 9.14
CA ASP A 114 6.73 -13.69 9.92
C ASP A 114 5.54 -14.50 9.46
N ILE A 115 4.61 -14.71 10.39
CA ILE A 115 3.30 -15.30 10.11
C ILE A 115 2.28 -14.42 10.82
N GLU A 116 1.30 -13.96 10.06
CA GLU A 116 0.25 -13.10 10.56
C GLU A 116 -1.14 -13.57 10.09
N LEU A 117 -2.14 -13.30 10.93
CA LEU A 117 -3.52 -13.28 10.48
C LEU A 117 -3.70 -11.98 9.68
N PHE A 118 -3.77 -12.05 8.37
CA PHE A 118 -3.87 -10.88 7.49
C PHE A 118 -5.24 -10.19 7.65
N GLU A 119 -6.31 -11.00 7.60
CA GLU A 119 -7.69 -10.62 7.89
C GLU A 119 -8.43 -11.79 8.57
N GLY A 120 -9.49 -11.49 9.32
CA GLY A 120 -10.27 -12.48 10.04
C GLY A 120 -11.54 -11.87 10.61
N THR A 121 -12.69 -12.14 10.01
CA THR A 121 -13.94 -11.43 10.27
C THR A 121 -15.10 -12.38 10.49
N LEU A 122 -15.92 -12.08 11.49
CA LEU A 122 -17.29 -12.57 11.60
C LEU A 122 -18.25 -11.46 11.20
N THR A 123 -19.05 -11.71 10.16
CA THR A 123 -20.11 -10.81 9.68
C THR A 123 -21.47 -11.41 10.04
N LEU A 124 -22.35 -10.59 10.63
CA LEU A 124 -23.75 -10.91 10.86
C LEU A 124 -24.62 -9.94 10.05
N GLN A 125 -25.39 -10.47 9.10
CA GLN A 125 -26.26 -9.71 8.20
C GLN A 125 -27.71 -10.19 8.35
N PRO A 126 -28.45 -9.71 9.38
CA PRO A 126 -29.84 -10.09 9.61
C PRO A 126 -30.80 -9.60 8.50
N ASP A 127 -30.42 -8.55 7.77
CA ASP A 127 -31.19 -7.95 6.69
C ASP A 127 -30.23 -7.39 5.62
N PRO A 128 -30.61 -7.29 4.33
CA PRO A 128 -29.76 -6.70 3.30
C PRO A 128 -29.24 -5.28 3.62
N GLY A 129 -29.99 -4.48 4.38
CA GLY A 129 -29.60 -3.13 4.77
C GLY A 129 -28.84 -3.02 6.10
N VAL A 130 -28.60 -4.13 6.81
CA VAL A 130 -27.96 -4.12 8.13
C VAL A 130 -26.89 -5.20 8.21
N ALA A 131 -25.64 -4.81 8.44
CA ALA A 131 -24.55 -5.72 8.78
C ALA A 131 -23.83 -5.27 10.06
N VAL A 132 -23.31 -6.23 10.82
CA VAL A 132 -22.39 -6.00 11.93
C VAL A 132 -21.22 -6.93 11.74
N GLU A 133 -20.00 -6.39 11.80
CA GLU A 133 -18.78 -7.16 11.61
C GLU A 133 -17.84 -6.97 12.79
N VAL A 134 -17.22 -8.06 13.23
CA VAL A 134 -16.18 -8.04 14.26
C VAL A 134 -14.99 -8.85 13.79
N GLY A 135 -13.80 -8.29 13.97
CA GLY A 135 -12.54 -8.97 13.65
C GLY A 135 -11.55 -8.05 12.97
N LYS A 136 -10.54 -8.65 12.33
CA LYS A 136 -9.47 -7.96 11.63
C LYS A 136 -9.82 -7.74 10.17
N LYS A 137 -9.96 -6.49 9.74
CA LYS A 137 -10.30 -6.14 8.35
C LYS A 137 -9.62 -4.87 7.86
N ALA A 138 -9.36 -4.81 6.57
CA ALA A 138 -8.86 -3.63 5.89
C ALA A 138 -10.05 -2.83 5.34
N LEU A 139 -10.46 -1.80 6.09
CA LEU A 139 -11.37 -0.80 5.53
C LEU A 139 -10.65 0.00 4.45
N LYS A 140 -11.28 0.17 3.29
CA LYS A 140 -10.78 1.01 2.20
C LYS A 140 -11.63 2.26 2.13
N TRP A 141 -11.20 3.30 2.84
CA TRP A 141 -11.82 4.62 2.78
C TRP A 141 -11.04 5.50 1.81
N GLY A 142 -11.72 6.42 1.13
CA GLY A 142 -11.12 7.23 0.07
C GLY A 142 -11.37 6.68 -1.33
N LYS A 143 -11.14 7.55 -2.32
CA LYS A 143 -11.26 7.30 -3.75
C LYS A 143 -9.90 7.35 -4.45
N GLY A 144 -8.87 7.88 -3.78
CA GLY A 144 -7.55 8.06 -4.33
C GLY A 144 -6.85 6.74 -4.68
N TYR A 145 -6.13 6.79 -5.79
CA TYR A 145 -5.40 5.68 -6.36
C TYR A 145 -4.03 5.49 -5.68
N ALA A 146 -3.17 6.49 -5.60
CA ALA A 146 -1.84 6.36 -4.98
C ALA A 146 -1.86 6.66 -3.47
N TRP A 147 -2.70 7.60 -3.03
CA TRP A 147 -2.84 7.98 -1.61
C TRP A 147 -4.30 8.02 -1.18
N SER A 148 -4.54 8.00 0.13
CA SER A 148 -5.86 8.19 0.74
C SER A 148 -5.77 9.13 1.95
N PRO A 149 -5.84 10.46 1.74
CA PRO A 149 -5.97 11.44 2.81
C PRO A 149 -7.04 11.12 3.87
N VAL A 150 -8.17 10.51 3.47
CA VAL A 150 -9.31 10.20 4.34
C VAL A 150 -9.29 8.77 4.92
N GLY A 151 -8.23 8.01 4.64
CA GLY A 151 -7.94 6.67 5.16
C GLY A 151 -7.63 6.64 6.66
N PHE A 152 -8.56 7.06 7.51
CA PHE A 152 -8.29 7.30 8.94
C PHE A 152 -8.08 6.02 9.75
N VAL A 153 -8.78 4.95 9.37
CA VAL A 153 -8.83 3.65 10.06
C VAL A 153 -8.26 2.51 9.19
N GLU A 154 -7.34 2.85 8.29
CA GLU A 154 -6.64 1.88 7.45
C GLU A 154 -5.12 2.03 7.57
N ARG A 155 -4.41 0.96 7.18
CA ARG A 155 -2.96 1.01 7.00
C ARG A 155 -2.63 1.88 5.79
N THR A 156 -1.51 2.60 5.89
CA THR A 156 -1.06 3.53 4.85
C THR A 156 -0.89 2.79 3.53
N LYS A 157 -1.44 3.36 2.45
CA LYS A 157 -1.26 2.87 1.09
C LYS A 157 0.19 3.03 0.64
N ASP A 158 0.71 2.03 -0.06
CA ASP A 158 1.98 2.16 -0.78
C ASP A 158 1.71 2.74 -2.17
N PRO A 159 2.13 3.98 -2.48
CA PRO A 159 1.89 4.57 -3.79
C PRO A 159 2.68 3.88 -4.93
N ASP A 160 3.76 3.16 -4.60
CA ASP A 160 4.47 2.33 -5.59
C ASP A 160 3.71 1.02 -5.89
N ASN A 161 2.85 0.58 -4.96
CA ASN A 161 2.02 -0.63 -5.05
C ASN A 161 0.57 -0.41 -4.58
N PRO A 162 -0.19 0.49 -5.24
CA PRO A 162 -1.47 0.96 -4.72
C PRO A 162 -2.56 -0.12 -4.69
N THR A 163 -2.40 -1.17 -5.48
CA THR A 163 -3.35 -2.29 -5.61
C THR A 163 -3.04 -3.47 -4.71
N GLU A 164 -1.86 -3.51 -4.08
CA GLU A 164 -1.55 -4.59 -3.14
C GLU A 164 -2.45 -4.51 -1.92
N SER A 165 -2.89 -5.67 -1.45
CA SER A 165 -3.71 -5.77 -0.24
C SER A 165 -2.89 -5.37 0.97
N ARG A 166 -3.57 -4.87 2.00
CA ARG A 166 -2.95 -4.48 3.27
C ARG A 166 -3.62 -5.24 4.40
N GLU A 167 -2.83 -5.63 5.39
CA GLU A 167 -3.31 -6.21 6.63
C GLU A 167 -4.34 -5.27 7.29
N GLY A 168 -5.39 -5.85 7.85
CA GLY A 168 -6.46 -5.13 8.51
C GLY A 168 -6.15 -4.69 9.94
N PHE A 169 -7.01 -3.83 10.50
CA PHE A 169 -7.07 -3.59 11.94
C PHE A 169 -8.20 -4.42 12.58
N VAL A 170 -8.02 -4.81 13.83
CA VAL A 170 -9.06 -5.42 14.65
C VAL A 170 -10.08 -4.35 15.04
N MET A 171 -11.34 -4.53 14.64
CA MET A 171 -12.40 -3.55 14.86
C MET A 171 -13.78 -4.19 14.97
N LEU A 172 -14.73 -3.42 15.50
CA LEU A 172 -16.16 -3.65 15.37
C LEU A 172 -16.71 -2.59 14.41
N THR A 173 -17.39 -3.03 13.36
CA THR A 173 -18.08 -2.14 12.40
C THR A 173 -19.55 -2.51 12.30
N GLY A 174 -20.38 -1.54 11.93
CA GLY A 174 -21.73 -1.80 11.45
C GLY A 174 -21.94 -1.13 10.10
N ASP A 175 -22.90 -1.61 9.32
CA ASP A 175 -23.35 -0.95 8.10
C ASP A 175 -24.88 -0.83 8.15
N LEU A 176 -25.37 0.39 8.04
CA LEU A 176 -26.79 0.71 7.99
C LEU A 176 -27.07 1.39 6.66
N ILE A 177 -27.70 0.67 5.74
CA ILE A 177 -27.89 1.07 4.35
C ILE A 177 -29.38 1.26 4.07
N ALA A 178 -29.72 2.40 3.49
CA ALA A 178 -31.05 2.69 2.97
C ALA A 178 -30.96 3.14 1.51
N SER A 179 -31.84 2.59 0.67
CA SER A 179 -31.93 2.91 -0.75
C SER A 179 -33.27 3.55 -1.09
N PHE A 180 -33.27 4.48 -2.07
CA PHE A 180 -34.43 5.29 -2.43
C PHE A 180 -34.54 5.49 -3.95
N ASP A 181 -35.78 5.62 -4.44
CA ASP A 181 -36.06 6.02 -5.82
C ASP A 181 -36.06 7.55 -5.96
N SER A 182 -34.92 8.18 -5.66
CA SER A 182 -34.77 9.64 -5.69
C SER A 182 -33.38 10.05 -6.21
N PRO A 183 -33.12 11.35 -6.46
CA PRO A 183 -31.78 11.82 -6.78
C PRO A 183 -30.71 11.44 -5.74
N LEU A 184 -31.11 11.28 -4.47
CA LEU A 184 -30.34 10.58 -3.44
C LEU A 184 -30.76 9.11 -3.47
N ARG A 185 -29.91 8.24 -4.04
CA ARG A 185 -30.22 6.82 -4.26
C ARG A 185 -29.86 5.94 -3.07
N THR A 186 -28.79 6.28 -2.37
CA THR A 186 -28.29 5.46 -1.25
C THR A 186 -27.75 6.36 -0.15
N VAL A 187 -28.05 5.98 1.09
CA VAL A 187 -27.41 6.51 2.30
C VAL A 187 -26.89 5.31 3.07
N ALA A 188 -25.60 5.30 3.41
CA ALA A 188 -25.03 4.28 4.28
C ALA A 188 -24.24 4.91 5.43
N LEU A 189 -24.49 4.44 6.64
CA LEU A 189 -23.73 4.83 7.83
C LEU A 189 -22.91 3.64 8.34
N THR A 190 -21.59 3.84 8.42
CA THR A 190 -20.63 2.86 8.91
C THR A 190 -19.95 3.36 10.18
N PRO A 191 -20.48 3.07 11.39
CA PRO A 191 -19.75 3.29 12.64
C PRO A 191 -18.60 2.28 12.80
N VAL A 192 -17.53 2.72 13.46
CA VAL A 192 -16.32 1.93 13.72
C VAL A 192 -15.88 2.12 15.17
N VAL A 193 -15.58 1.02 15.84
CA VAL A 193 -14.89 0.98 17.13
C VAL A 193 -13.57 0.23 16.95
N LEU A 194 -12.45 0.91 17.17
CA LEU A 194 -11.10 0.39 16.95
C LEU A 194 -10.30 0.50 18.26
N PRO A 195 -10.19 -0.60 19.04
CA PRO A 195 -9.37 -0.65 20.24
C PRO A 195 -7.88 -0.68 19.88
N VAL A 196 -7.05 -0.04 20.71
CA VAL A 196 -5.59 -0.07 20.58
C VAL A 196 -4.99 -0.32 21.95
N ASP A 197 -4.23 -1.40 22.09
CA ASP A 197 -3.49 -1.75 23.30
C ASP A 197 -2.17 -2.45 22.93
N GLY A 198 -1.46 -3.03 23.89
CA GLY A 198 -0.20 -3.74 23.62
C GLY A 198 -0.34 -4.97 22.71
N ALA A 199 -1.53 -5.55 22.58
CA ALA A 199 -1.83 -6.75 21.80
C ALA A 199 -2.64 -6.46 20.52
N LEU A 200 -3.56 -5.49 20.54
CA LEU A 200 -4.44 -5.15 19.43
C LEU A 200 -4.03 -3.83 18.79
N ASN A 201 -3.84 -3.85 17.47
CA ASN A 201 -3.61 -2.64 16.65
C ASN A 201 -2.49 -1.72 17.19
N ASN A 202 -1.47 -2.29 17.83
CA ASN A 202 -0.43 -1.56 18.57
C ASN A 202 0.41 -0.61 17.68
N ASP A 203 0.27 -0.73 16.36
CA ASP A 203 0.89 0.10 15.33
C ASP A 203 -0.03 1.22 14.80
N PHE A 204 -1.28 1.31 15.25
CA PHE A 204 -2.22 2.35 14.83
C PHE A 204 -1.81 3.74 15.33
N GLY A 205 -1.37 3.86 16.59
CA GLY A 205 -1.04 5.12 17.25
C GLY A 205 -0.70 4.94 18.72
N THR A 206 -1.05 5.93 19.55
CA THR A 206 -0.88 5.83 21.02
C THR A 206 -1.69 4.65 21.57
N GLN A 207 -1.07 3.83 22.42
CA GLN A 207 -1.69 2.64 23.01
C GLN A 207 -2.64 2.98 24.17
N ASP A 208 -3.43 2.00 24.58
CA ASP A 208 -4.40 2.02 25.68
C ASP A 208 -5.58 2.98 25.44
N GLU A 209 -6.08 3.00 24.21
CA GLU A 209 -7.14 3.90 23.74
C GLU A 209 -8.20 3.15 22.93
N VAL A 210 -9.42 3.67 22.91
CA VAL A 210 -10.50 3.19 22.03
C VAL A 210 -10.87 4.29 21.06
N ASN A 211 -10.68 4.04 19.76
CA ASN A 211 -10.91 5.01 18.72
C ASN A 211 -12.31 4.81 18.13
N LEU A 212 -13.10 5.89 18.10
CA LEU A 212 -14.41 5.91 17.47
C LEU A 212 -14.30 6.62 16.14
N ALA A 213 -14.78 5.99 15.07
CA ALA A 213 -14.87 6.61 13.76
C ALA A 213 -16.23 6.34 13.13
N ALA A 214 -16.60 7.14 12.13
CA ALA A 214 -17.78 6.90 11.34
C ALA A 214 -17.58 7.40 9.92
N LYS A 215 -18.20 6.70 8.97
CA LYS A 215 -18.35 7.15 7.58
C LYS A 215 -19.83 7.23 7.23
N LEU A 216 -20.24 8.35 6.62
CA LEU A 216 -21.54 8.53 6.00
C LEU A 216 -21.34 8.59 4.48
N TYR A 217 -21.81 7.58 3.77
CA TYR A 217 -21.82 7.50 2.32
C TYR A 217 -23.16 7.96 1.76
N LEU A 218 -23.11 8.74 0.67
CA LEU A 218 -24.26 9.20 -0.09
C LEU A 218 -24.01 8.93 -1.57
N LEU A 219 -24.93 8.23 -2.23
CA LEU A 219 -25.00 8.22 -3.70
C LEU A 219 -26.04 9.24 -4.14
N ALA A 220 -25.60 10.43 -4.54
CA ALA A 220 -26.49 11.54 -4.89
C ALA A 220 -26.10 12.16 -6.24
N TRP A 221 -27.07 12.35 -7.13
CA TRP A 221 -26.84 12.93 -8.48
C TRP A 221 -25.72 12.22 -9.26
N ASP A 222 -25.72 10.89 -9.23
CA ASP A 222 -24.70 10.03 -9.86
C ASP A 222 -23.26 10.35 -9.37
N THR A 223 -23.15 10.84 -8.13
CA THR A 223 -21.89 11.17 -7.46
C THR A 223 -21.82 10.39 -6.16
N ASP A 224 -20.73 9.67 -5.97
CA ASP A 224 -20.35 9.09 -4.68
C ASP A 224 -19.81 10.21 -3.79
N ILE A 225 -20.34 10.33 -2.58
CA ILE A 225 -19.90 11.32 -1.59
C ILE A 225 -19.73 10.61 -0.25
N ASP A 226 -18.56 10.71 0.36
CA ASP A 226 -18.32 10.21 1.71
C ASP A 226 -17.97 11.35 2.67
N LEU A 227 -18.51 11.31 3.89
CA LEU A 227 -18.13 12.15 5.02
C LEU A 227 -17.57 11.26 6.14
N MET A 228 -16.40 11.59 6.67
CA MET A 228 -15.72 10.78 7.67
C MET A 228 -15.33 11.58 8.89
N VAL A 229 -15.35 10.92 10.04
CA VAL A 229 -14.78 11.45 11.28
C VAL A 229 -14.01 10.35 12.01
N LEU A 230 -12.88 10.72 12.60
CA LEU A 230 -12.18 9.94 13.62
C LEU A 230 -12.10 10.82 14.87
N GLY A 231 -12.62 10.31 15.98
CA GLY A 231 -12.52 10.97 17.29
C GLY A 231 -11.10 10.95 17.83
N ASN A 232 -10.83 11.77 18.84
CA ASN A 232 -9.53 11.77 19.52
C ASN A 232 -9.33 10.46 20.31
N GLY A 233 -8.13 9.89 20.22
CA GLY A 233 -7.72 8.68 20.92
C GLY A 233 -6.26 8.38 20.64
N SER A 234 -5.98 7.21 20.04
CA SER A 234 -4.64 6.83 19.59
C SER A 234 -4.06 7.77 18.54
N ARG A 235 -4.93 8.34 17.70
CA ARG A 235 -4.64 9.41 16.75
C ARG A 235 -5.48 10.63 17.13
N THR A 236 -5.02 11.81 16.72
CA THR A 236 -5.78 13.05 16.93
C THR A 236 -7.02 13.12 16.04
N THR A 237 -7.98 13.96 16.42
CA THR A 237 -9.24 14.14 15.70
C THR A 237 -9.03 14.45 14.22
N ARG A 238 -9.83 13.80 13.37
CA ARG A 238 -9.81 14.00 11.92
C ARG A 238 -11.20 14.14 11.34
N TYR A 239 -11.32 15.01 10.35
CA TYR A 239 -12.52 15.20 9.54
C TYR A 239 -12.17 14.97 8.08
N GLY A 240 -13.01 14.23 7.38
CA GLY A 240 -12.78 13.81 6.00
C GLY A 240 -14.00 14.05 5.13
N PHE A 241 -13.74 14.34 3.86
CA PHE A 241 -14.72 14.39 2.79
C PHE A 241 -14.07 13.80 1.53
N ASP A 242 -14.77 12.94 0.82
CA ASP A 242 -14.39 12.54 -0.52
C ASP A 242 -15.57 12.58 -1.51
N PHE A 243 -15.23 12.58 -2.79
CA PHE A 243 -16.20 12.35 -3.85
C PHE A 243 -15.58 11.61 -5.03
N SER A 244 -16.41 10.92 -5.81
CA SER A 244 -16.07 10.45 -7.15
C SER A 244 -17.27 10.56 -8.09
N ARG A 245 -17.00 10.87 -9.36
CA ARG A 245 -18.02 10.99 -10.40
C ARG A 245 -17.46 10.65 -11.78
N ASN A 246 -18.18 9.80 -12.50
CA ASN A 246 -18.00 9.67 -13.94
C ASN A 246 -18.65 10.86 -14.65
N LEU A 247 -17.83 11.69 -15.32
CA LEU A 247 -18.29 12.81 -16.14
C LEU A 247 -18.77 12.33 -17.52
N THR A 248 -18.13 11.27 -18.02
CA THR A 248 -18.56 10.41 -19.13
C THR A 248 -18.31 8.95 -18.72
N GLU A 249 -18.75 7.99 -19.52
CA GLU A 249 -18.55 6.55 -19.23
C GLU A 249 -17.08 6.17 -19.04
N ASN A 250 -16.16 6.93 -19.65
CA ASN A 250 -14.74 6.64 -19.68
C ASN A 250 -13.87 7.71 -19.00
N PHE A 251 -14.46 8.74 -18.39
CA PHE A 251 -13.73 9.81 -17.70
C PHE A 251 -14.29 10.07 -16.31
N GLU A 252 -13.47 9.83 -15.30
CA GLU A 252 -13.79 10.00 -13.88
C GLU A 252 -12.98 11.15 -13.28
N ILE A 253 -13.61 11.91 -12.40
CA ILE A 253 -12.96 12.82 -11.46
C ILE A 253 -13.25 12.38 -10.04
N HIS A 254 -12.24 12.42 -9.18
CA HIS A 254 -12.38 12.18 -7.76
C HIS A 254 -11.54 13.15 -6.94
N GLY A 255 -11.90 13.34 -5.68
CA GLY A 255 -11.13 14.18 -4.79
C GLY A 255 -11.37 13.83 -3.34
N GLU A 256 -10.40 14.19 -2.52
CA GLU A 256 -10.43 13.98 -1.08
C GLU A 256 -9.94 15.22 -0.35
N TRP A 257 -10.48 15.46 0.84
CA TRP A 257 -10.05 16.48 1.75
C TRP A 257 -10.05 15.93 3.17
N ALA A 258 -8.99 16.20 3.92
CA ALA A 258 -8.90 15.84 5.32
C ALA A 258 -8.32 16.99 6.17
N ARG A 259 -8.93 17.23 7.33
CA ARG A 259 -8.39 18.09 8.39
C ARG A 259 -7.98 17.23 9.57
N ILE A 260 -6.75 17.39 10.02
CA ILE A 260 -6.18 16.70 11.18
C ILE A 260 -5.85 17.77 12.22
N GLU A 261 -6.49 17.68 13.39
CA GLU A 261 -6.26 18.62 14.48
C GLU A 261 -5.02 18.21 15.28
N ALA A 262 -4.30 19.21 15.82
CA ALA A 262 -3.16 19.01 16.73
C ALA A 262 -2.15 17.95 16.23
N ASN A 263 -1.87 17.92 14.93
CA ASN A 263 -0.95 16.96 14.34
C ASN A 263 0.47 17.18 14.89
N ARG A 264 1.07 16.11 15.41
CA ARG A 264 2.40 16.13 16.00
C ARG A 264 3.43 15.55 15.03
N ARG A 265 4.45 16.32 14.69
CA ARG A 265 5.58 15.86 13.86
C ARG A 265 6.91 16.28 14.44
N THR A 266 7.97 15.55 14.06
CA THR A 266 9.34 15.84 14.48
C THR A 266 10.07 16.52 13.33
N VAL A 267 10.55 17.74 13.53
CA VAL A 267 11.32 18.50 12.54
C VAL A 267 12.80 18.40 12.88
N ALA A 268 13.61 18.07 11.88
CA ALA A 268 15.05 17.99 12.04
C ALA A 268 15.63 19.37 12.36
N GLY A 269 16.47 19.43 13.41
CA GLY A 269 17.27 20.61 13.72
C GLY A 269 18.68 20.39 13.16
N PRO A 270 19.08 21.02 12.04
CA PRO A 270 20.41 20.78 11.47
C PRO A 270 21.51 21.13 12.48
N ASP A 271 21.36 22.29 13.14
CA ASP A 271 22.31 22.81 14.13
C ASP A 271 21.89 22.55 15.60
N GLY A 272 20.79 21.83 15.84
CA GLY A 272 20.15 21.73 17.16
C GLY A 272 19.40 20.41 17.40
N PRO A 273 18.77 20.21 18.56
CA PRO A 273 17.95 19.02 18.78
C PRO A 273 16.77 19.01 17.79
N ASN A 274 16.28 17.81 17.47
CA ASN A 274 15.02 17.66 16.73
C ASN A 274 13.89 18.31 17.54
N ARG A 275 13.02 19.07 16.88
CA ARG A 275 11.93 19.80 17.52
C ARG A 275 10.61 19.09 17.26
N LYS A 276 9.81 18.91 18.32
CA LYS A 276 8.41 18.49 18.17
C LYS A 276 7.56 19.70 17.83
N VAL A 277 6.76 19.59 16.78
CA VAL A 277 5.82 20.63 16.33
C VAL A 277 4.43 20.04 16.44
N GLU A 278 3.52 20.83 17.01
CA GLU A 278 2.09 20.53 17.06
C GLU A 278 1.37 21.64 16.28
N GLU A 279 0.70 21.27 15.20
CA GLU A 279 -0.05 22.17 14.35
C GLU A 279 -1.20 21.42 13.68
N ASP A 280 -2.27 22.12 13.31
CA ASP A 280 -3.28 21.50 12.49
C ASP A 280 -2.75 21.28 11.06
N ALA A 281 -3.12 20.16 10.46
CA ALA A 281 -2.75 19.83 9.09
C ALA A 281 -3.99 19.67 8.21
N THR A 282 -3.87 20.10 6.95
CA THR A 282 -4.90 19.87 5.94
C THR A 282 -4.27 19.12 4.78
N ASN A 283 -4.91 18.01 4.39
CA ASN A 283 -4.53 17.22 3.23
C ASN A 283 -5.62 17.35 2.18
N TYR A 284 -5.26 17.32 0.91
CA TYR A 284 -6.22 17.25 -0.19
C TYR A 284 -5.62 16.50 -1.37
N LEU A 285 -6.48 15.77 -2.07
CA LEU A 285 -6.16 15.03 -3.28
C LEU A 285 -7.19 15.39 -4.36
N LEU A 286 -6.73 15.54 -5.59
CA LEU A 286 -7.58 15.65 -6.77
C LEU A 286 -7.02 14.71 -7.83
N GLY A 287 -7.88 13.84 -8.36
CA GLY A 287 -7.47 12.85 -9.33
C GLY A 287 -8.45 12.67 -10.48
N LEU A 288 -7.92 12.12 -11.55
CA LEU A 288 -8.60 11.85 -12.81
C LEU A 288 -8.29 10.41 -13.23
N ARG A 289 -9.29 9.73 -13.80
CA ARG A 289 -9.10 8.48 -14.54
C ARG A 289 -9.70 8.62 -15.93
N TYR A 290 -8.96 8.21 -16.95
CA TYR A 290 -9.44 8.11 -18.32
C TYR A 290 -9.21 6.72 -18.89
N LEU A 291 -10.24 6.12 -19.49
CA LEU A 291 -10.18 4.88 -20.24
C LEU A 291 -10.33 5.19 -21.73
N THR A 292 -9.33 4.84 -22.53
CA THR A 292 -9.39 5.02 -23.99
C THR A 292 -10.18 3.90 -24.65
N GLU A 293 -10.56 4.07 -25.92
CA GLU A 293 -11.21 3.01 -26.72
C GLU A 293 -10.32 1.79 -26.94
N SER A 294 -8.99 1.93 -26.80
CA SER A 294 -8.04 0.83 -26.91
C SER A 294 -7.74 0.18 -25.55
N ASP A 295 -8.60 0.33 -24.54
CA ASP A 295 -8.40 -0.19 -23.18
C ASP A 295 -7.11 0.30 -22.46
N MET A 296 -6.57 1.44 -22.88
CA MET A 296 -5.54 2.15 -22.13
C MET A 296 -6.18 2.88 -20.95
N THR A 297 -5.70 2.63 -19.73
CA THR A 297 -6.10 3.37 -18.54
C THR A 297 -5.03 4.40 -18.18
N ILE A 298 -5.44 5.65 -18.00
CA ILE A 298 -4.60 6.75 -17.55
C ILE A 298 -5.17 7.26 -16.23
N ILE A 299 -4.33 7.32 -15.20
CA ILE A 299 -4.65 7.90 -13.90
C ILE A 299 -3.67 9.03 -13.63
N ALA A 300 -4.18 10.17 -13.17
CA ALA A 300 -3.36 11.29 -12.75
C ALA A 300 -3.90 11.84 -11.44
N GLU A 301 -3.03 12.08 -10.45
CA GLU A 301 -3.42 12.65 -9.16
C GLU A 301 -2.46 13.76 -8.74
N TYR A 302 -3.01 14.79 -8.11
CA TYR A 302 -2.29 15.76 -7.32
C TYR A 302 -2.60 15.52 -5.85
N PHE A 303 -1.57 15.46 -5.01
CA PHE A 303 -1.70 15.24 -3.58
C PHE A 303 -0.91 16.29 -2.79
N HIS A 304 -1.61 16.96 -1.87
CA HIS A 304 -1.02 17.79 -0.84
C HIS A 304 -1.19 17.13 0.53
N GLN A 305 -0.08 16.90 1.24
CA GLN A 305 -0.08 16.49 2.64
C GLN A 305 0.43 17.60 3.56
N GLY A 306 -0.47 18.22 4.31
CA GLY A 306 -0.11 19.20 5.34
C GLY A 306 0.68 18.59 6.51
N THR A 307 0.67 17.26 6.66
CA THR A 307 1.50 16.55 7.65
C THR A 307 2.94 16.32 7.19
N GLY A 308 3.23 16.54 5.90
CA GLY A 308 4.55 16.38 5.29
C GLY A 308 5.50 17.53 5.59
N TYR A 309 6.76 17.32 5.21
CA TYR A 309 7.85 18.27 5.41
C TYR A 309 7.99 19.21 4.22
N SER A 310 8.21 20.49 4.51
CA SER A 310 8.56 21.47 3.47
C SER A 310 9.92 21.16 2.86
N GLU A 311 10.21 21.69 1.67
CA GLU A 311 11.52 21.57 1.02
C GLU A 311 12.67 21.99 1.96
N ALA A 312 12.51 23.10 2.69
CA ALA A 312 13.52 23.57 3.64
C ALA A 312 13.74 22.60 4.81
N GLU A 313 12.68 21.97 5.32
CA GLU A 313 12.77 20.97 6.38
C GLU A 313 13.41 19.66 5.87
N MET A 314 13.10 19.24 4.63
CA MET A 314 13.74 18.11 3.95
C MET A 314 15.24 18.35 3.76
N ARG A 315 15.62 19.51 3.20
CA ARG A 315 17.03 19.91 3.04
C ARG A 315 17.77 19.90 4.37
N ALA A 316 17.17 20.45 5.43
CA ALA A 316 17.75 20.46 6.77
C ALA A 316 17.98 19.06 7.36
N PHE A 317 17.08 18.11 7.08
CA PHE A 317 17.27 16.71 7.47
C PHE A 317 18.41 16.05 6.67
N PHE A 318 18.48 16.27 5.37
CA PHE A 318 19.55 15.73 4.54
C PHE A 318 20.92 16.33 4.93
N ASP A 319 20.99 17.62 5.23
CA ASP A 319 22.19 18.25 5.81
C ASP A 319 22.61 17.58 7.11
N LEU A 320 21.66 17.37 8.03
CA LEU A 320 21.90 16.64 9.28
C LEU A 320 22.48 15.24 9.02
N ALA A 321 21.90 14.49 8.08
CA ALA A 321 22.33 13.15 7.75
C ALA A 321 23.75 13.14 7.14
N HIS A 322 24.03 13.99 6.16
CA HIS A 322 25.36 14.15 5.56
C HIS A 322 26.42 14.53 6.59
N GLN A 323 26.10 15.46 7.50
CA GLN A 323 27.00 15.85 8.59
C GLN A 323 27.24 14.69 9.58
N ALA A 324 26.20 13.96 9.95
CA ALA A 324 26.31 12.82 10.86
C ALA A 324 27.21 11.70 10.31
N VAL A 325 27.07 11.41 9.02
CA VAL A 325 27.88 10.38 8.33
C VAL A 325 29.32 10.85 8.18
N SER A 326 29.54 12.10 7.75
CA SER A 326 30.89 12.63 7.53
C SER A 326 31.68 12.89 8.81
N SER A 327 31.02 13.27 9.90
CA SER A 327 31.67 13.52 11.19
C SER A 327 31.99 12.23 11.97
N GLY A 328 31.29 11.13 11.67
CA GLY A 328 31.35 9.88 12.44
C GLY A 328 30.82 10.00 13.88
N SER A 329 30.09 11.06 14.21
CA SER A 329 29.58 11.30 15.56
C SER A 329 28.36 10.44 15.86
N ASP A 330 28.48 9.52 16.83
CA ASP A 330 27.37 8.65 17.25
C ASP A 330 26.12 9.43 17.71
N SER A 331 26.31 10.61 18.32
CA SER A 331 25.19 11.45 18.76
C SER A 331 24.45 12.09 17.60
N GLN A 332 25.17 12.59 16.58
CA GLN A 332 24.57 13.13 15.36
C GLN A 332 23.90 12.02 14.54
N LEU A 333 24.52 10.84 14.45
CA LEU A 333 23.95 9.68 13.76
C LEU A 333 22.65 9.23 14.43
N SER A 334 22.63 9.14 15.77
CA SER A 334 21.42 8.81 16.52
C SER A 334 20.31 9.85 16.30
N ARG A 335 20.67 11.14 16.24
CA ARG A 335 19.72 12.24 15.96
C ARG A 335 19.14 12.16 14.55
N ALA A 336 19.97 11.89 13.55
CA ALA A 336 19.56 11.73 12.16
C ALA A 336 18.65 10.51 11.98
N LYS A 337 19.02 9.36 12.56
CA LYS A 337 18.17 8.16 12.57
C LYS A 337 16.84 8.39 13.28
N ALA A 338 16.84 9.11 14.40
CA ALA A 338 15.60 9.46 15.09
C ALA A 338 14.68 10.33 14.22
N ALA A 339 15.24 11.28 13.45
CA ALA A 339 14.45 12.07 12.49
C ALA A 339 13.92 11.20 11.34
N GLN A 340 14.76 10.33 10.77
CA GLN A 340 14.39 9.36 9.74
C GLN A 340 13.18 8.52 10.20
N SER A 341 13.27 7.87 11.36
CA SER A 341 12.20 7.06 11.93
C SER A 341 10.95 7.86 12.31
N ALA A 342 11.09 9.14 12.62
CA ALA A 342 9.96 10.02 12.96
C ALA A 342 9.15 10.50 11.74
N GLY A 343 9.61 10.23 10.52
CA GLY A 343 8.81 10.42 9.30
C GLY A 343 9.60 10.80 8.06
N TYR A 344 10.85 11.25 8.17
CA TYR A 344 11.66 11.60 6.99
C TYR A 344 12.04 10.37 6.14
N GLY A 345 12.02 9.17 6.73
CA GLY A 345 12.29 7.91 6.03
C GLY A 345 11.09 7.30 5.29
N LYS A 346 9.93 7.97 5.25
CA LYS A 346 8.75 7.48 4.50
C LYS A 346 9.03 7.42 2.99
N SER A 347 8.18 6.71 2.23
CA SER A 347 8.26 6.71 0.77
C SER A 347 8.03 8.12 0.21
N THR A 348 7.04 8.85 0.72
CA THR A 348 6.69 10.22 0.31
C THR A 348 6.56 11.19 1.50
N PRO A 349 7.68 11.67 2.11
CA PRO A 349 7.70 12.57 3.28
C PRO A 349 7.42 14.06 3.02
N ALA A 350 7.59 14.58 1.80
CA ALA A 350 7.42 15.99 1.44
C ALA A 350 5.95 16.41 1.32
N ARG A 351 5.62 17.65 0.92
CA ARG A 351 4.22 18.12 0.99
C ARG A 351 3.44 17.89 -0.29
N ASN A 352 4.05 18.07 -1.44
CA ASN A 352 3.32 18.12 -2.71
C ASN A 352 3.81 17.03 -3.66
N TYR A 353 2.88 16.21 -4.14
CA TYR A 353 3.17 15.14 -5.09
C TYR A 353 2.25 15.16 -6.29
N GLY A 354 2.81 14.82 -7.44
CA GLY A 354 2.08 14.42 -8.63
C GLY A 354 2.23 12.91 -8.83
N TYR A 355 1.15 12.25 -9.23
CA TYR A 355 1.14 10.84 -9.62
C TYR A 355 0.60 10.69 -11.02
N VAL A 356 1.24 9.84 -11.82
CA VAL A 356 0.72 9.40 -13.11
C VAL A 356 0.90 7.90 -13.22
N SER A 357 -0.14 7.20 -13.66
CA SER A 357 -0.08 5.79 -14.04
C SER A 357 -0.73 5.61 -15.41
N ILE A 358 -0.04 4.91 -16.30
CA ILE A 358 -0.56 4.54 -17.62
C ILE A 358 -0.42 3.03 -17.75
N SER A 359 -1.50 2.32 -18.02
CA SER A 359 -1.50 0.89 -18.30
C SER A 359 -2.24 0.58 -19.59
N GLN A 360 -1.74 -0.36 -20.36
CA GLN A 360 -2.33 -0.78 -21.62
C GLN A 360 -2.56 -2.28 -21.57
N LYS A 361 -3.83 -2.70 -21.64
CA LYS A 361 -4.16 -4.12 -21.75
C LYS A 361 -3.89 -4.60 -23.18
N GLU A 362 -3.23 -5.75 -23.32
CA GLU A 362 -3.05 -6.48 -24.57
C GLU A 362 -2.57 -5.61 -25.76
N PRO A 363 -1.47 -4.85 -25.61
CA PRO A 363 -0.99 -3.94 -26.65
C PRO A 363 -0.60 -4.71 -27.91
N PHE A 364 -0.87 -4.14 -29.09
CA PHE A 364 -0.48 -4.74 -30.38
C PHE A 364 -0.97 -6.18 -30.56
N ASP A 365 -2.16 -6.50 -30.02
CA ASP A 365 -2.77 -7.84 -30.01
C ASP A 365 -1.92 -8.91 -29.27
N LEU A 366 -1.02 -8.49 -28.39
CA LEU A 366 -0.26 -9.39 -27.51
C LEU A 366 -1.13 -9.82 -26.32
N LEU A 367 -1.81 -10.95 -26.48
CA LEU A 367 -2.69 -11.52 -25.46
C LEU A 367 -1.98 -11.70 -24.10
N TYR A 368 -2.73 -11.42 -23.03
CA TYR A 368 -2.32 -11.58 -21.63
C TYR A 368 -1.17 -10.69 -21.14
N TRP A 369 -0.66 -9.78 -21.98
CA TRP A 369 0.36 -8.81 -21.59
C TRP A 369 -0.25 -7.48 -21.18
N THR A 370 0.24 -6.90 -20.09
CA THR A 370 -0.15 -5.56 -19.65
C THR A 370 1.10 -4.76 -19.27
N PRO A 371 1.72 -4.02 -20.19
CA PRO A 371 2.72 -3.03 -19.81
C PRO A 371 2.06 -1.85 -19.10
N SER A 372 2.78 -1.29 -18.14
CA SER A 372 2.40 -0.05 -17.48
C SER A 372 3.63 0.78 -17.12
N VAL A 373 3.41 2.06 -16.85
CA VAL A 373 4.40 2.96 -16.27
C VAL A 373 3.73 3.82 -15.21
N LYS A 374 4.37 3.91 -14.05
CA LYS A 374 3.97 4.78 -12.96
C LYS A 374 5.05 5.82 -12.72
N SER A 375 4.68 7.02 -12.28
CA SER A 375 5.62 8.02 -11.82
C SER A 375 5.05 8.79 -10.64
N ILE A 376 5.89 9.00 -9.63
CA ILE A 376 5.62 9.90 -8.50
C ILE A 376 6.63 11.03 -8.60
N VAL A 377 6.15 12.28 -8.61
CA VAL A 377 7.00 13.47 -8.69
C VAL A 377 6.79 14.28 -7.43
N ASN A 378 7.87 14.56 -6.69
CA ASN A 378 7.82 15.59 -5.66
C ASN A 378 7.76 16.96 -6.36
N LEU A 379 6.66 17.69 -6.16
CA LEU A 379 6.41 18.96 -6.87
C LEU A 379 7.14 20.16 -6.24
N ASP A 380 7.75 19.98 -5.07
CA ASP A 380 8.52 21.01 -4.39
C ASP A 380 9.98 21.05 -4.91
N ASP A 381 10.60 19.89 -5.17
CA ASP A 381 11.99 19.79 -5.64
C ASP A 381 12.15 19.17 -7.06
N PHE A 382 11.07 18.72 -7.68
CA PHE A 382 11.01 18.09 -9.01
C PHE A 382 11.80 16.79 -9.16
N SER A 383 12.28 16.21 -8.06
CA SER A 383 12.79 14.84 -8.06
C SER A 383 11.63 13.85 -8.20
N TYR A 384 11.90 12.67 -8.75
CA TYR A 384 10.82 11.73 -9.09
C TYR A 384 11.26 10.27 -9.05
N SER A 385 10.27 9.38 -8.92
CA SER A 385 10.37 7.97 -9.28
C SER A 385 9.66 7.71 -10.63
N VAL A 386 10.22 6.81 -11.43
CA VAL A 386 9.57 6.24 -12.62
C VAL A 386 9.70 4.73 -12.57
N THR A 387 8.59 4.05 -12.75
CA THR A 387 8.46 2.61 -12.55
C THR A 387 7.73 1.99 -13.75
N PRO A 388 8.44 1.69 -14.86
CA PRO A 388 7.94 0.79 -15.89
C PRO A 388 7.74 -0.62 -15.33
N GLU A 389 6.69 -1.27 -15.79
CA GLU A 389 6.29 -2.61 -15.42
C GLU A 389 5.70 -3.34 -16.63
N ILE A 390 5.86 -4.66 -16.64
CA ILE A 390 5.14 -5.54 -17.53
C ILE A 390 4.63 -6.75 -16.77
N GLN A 391 3.34 -7.04 -16.94
CA GLN A 391 2.65 -8.19 -16.35
C GLN A 391 2.24 -9.17 -17.45
N TYR A 392 2.32 -10.46 -17.15
CA TYR A 392 1.85 -11.56 -18.00
C TYR A 392 0.96 -12.52 -17.20
N ALA A 393 -0.23 -12.83 -17.72
CA ALA A 393 -1.22 -13.71 -17.09
C ALA A 393 -1.76 -14.77 -18.07
N GLY A 394 -0.93 -15.25 -19.00
CA GLY A 394 -1.35 -16.20 -20.04
C GLY A 394 -1.19 -17.67 -19.65
N ILE A 395 -0.84 -17.96 -18.40
CA ILE A 395 -0.80 -19.30 -17.83
C ILE A 395 -1.86 -19.33 -16.73
N GLU A 396 -2.69 -20.36 -16.75
CA GLU A 396 -3.75 -20.56 -15.74
C GLU A 396 -3.15 -20.47 -14.33
N ASP A 397 -3.83 -19.70 -13.49
CA ASP A 397 -3.48 -19.40 -12.10
C ASP A 397 -2.09 -18.77 -11.84
N LEU A 398 -1.30 -18.45 -12.88
CA LEU A 398 0.04 -17.90 -12.74
C LEU A 398 0.16 -16.48 -13.29
N GLU A 399 0.50 -15.55 -12.40
CA GLU A 399 0.86 -14.17 -12.74
C GLU A 399 2.38 -13.99 -12.69
N LEU A 400 2.96 -13.45 -13.77
CA LEU A 400 4.35 -13.03 -13.82
C LEU A 400 4.43 -11.51 -13.93
N ARG A 401 5.34 -10.89 -13.18
CA ARG A 401 5.54 -9.43 -13.20
C ARG A 401 7.04 -9.09 -13.20
N LEU A 402 7.43 -8.22 -14.12
CA LEU A 402 8.76 -7.60 -14.16
C LEU A 402 8.59 -6.09 -14.00
N ARG A 403 9.33 -5.49 -13.08
CA ARG A 403 9.26 -4.06 -12.78
C ARG A 403 10.66 -3.48 -12.58
N LEU A 404 10.90 -2.27 -13.07
CA LEU A 404 12.10 -1.50 -12.80
C LEU A 404 11.71 -0.15 -12.20
N GLY A 405 11.99 0.07 -10.92
CA GLY A 405 11.91 1.39 -10.29
C GLY A 405 13.23 2.14 -10.47
N TYR A 406 13.17 3.36 -11.00
CA TYR A 406 14.31 4.27 -11.12
C TYR A 406 14.00 5.57 -10.39
N LEU A 407 14.95 6.04 -9.58
CA LEU A 407 14.84 7.28 -8.82
C LEU A 407 15.75 8.33 -9.44
N HIS A 408 15.22 9.54 -9.60
CA HIS A 408 15.95 10.66 -10.17
C HIS A 408 15.85 11.88 -9.25
N GLY A 409 16.99 12.47 -8.92
CA GLY A 409 17.11 13.70 -8.15
C GLY A 409 18.57 14.07 -7.94
N GLY A 410 18.81 15.30 -7.51
CA GLY A 410 20.12 15.76 -7.09
C GLY A 410 20.34 15.57 -5.59
N ARG A 411 21.50 16.04 -5.14
CA ARG A 411 21.79 16.16 -3.71
C ARG A 411 20.80 17.13 -3.07
N PHE A 412 20.26 16.76 -1.92
CA PHE A 412 19.22 17.43 -1.16
C PHE A 412 17.82 17.41 -1.75
N ASP A 413 17.61 16.67 -2.85
CA ASP A 413 16.28 16.42 -3.38
C ASP A 413 15.79 15.05 -2.87
N GLU A 414 14.49 14.90 -2.68
CA GLU A 414 13.94 13.73 -2.00
C GLU A 414 14.33 12.40 -2.64
N TYR A 415 14.10 12.24 -3.95
CA TYR A 415 14.38 10.99 -4.64
C TYR A 415 15.87 10.78 -4.92
N GLY A 416 16.68 11.86 -4.95
CA GLY A 416 18.15 11.78 -5.05
C GLY A 416 18.84 11.49 -3.71
N GLU A 417 18.10 11.50 -2.60
CA GLU A 417 18.62 11.21 -1.27
C GLU A 417 18.12 9.87 -0.71
N LYS A 418 17.38 9.08 -1.51
CA LYS A 418 16.95 7.70 -1.17
C LYS A 418 18.15 6.74 -1.19
N ALA A 419 18.02 5.61 -0.51
CA ALA A 419 19.13 4.66 -0.35
C ALA A 419 19.52 3.92 -1.65
N ASN A 420 18.67 3.95 -2.68
CA ASN A 420 18.86 3.22 -3.95
C ASN A 420 18.67 4.17 -5.13
N ASP A 421 19.47 4.01 -6.18
CA ASP A 421 19.25 4.65 -7.48
C ASP A 421 18.16 3.91 -8.28
N TYR A 422 18.15 2.57 -8.19
CA TYR A 422 17.20 1.73 -8.90
C TYR A 422 16.90 0.42 -8.17
N LYS A 423 15.77 -0.19 -8.52
CA LYS A 423 15.31 -1.49 -8.04
C LYS A 423 14.68 -2.28 -9.18
N LEU A 424 15.21 -3.46 -9.49
CA LEU A 424 14.63 -4.41 -10.43
C LEU A 424 13.89 -5.51 -9.65
N GLU A 425 12.64 -5.79 -10.01
CA GLU A 425 11.79 -6.76 -9.31
C GLU A 425 11.23 -7.77 -10.31
N MET A 426 11.39 -9.07 -10.00
CA MET A 426 10.80 -10.18 -10.74
C MET A 426 9.92 -10.98 -9.80
N ARG A 427 8.65 -11.15 -10.15
CA ARG A 427 7.66 -11.82 -9.31
C ARG A 427 6.91 -12.88 -10.08
N ALA A 428 6.70 -14.02 -9.43
CA ALA A 428 5.79 -15.08 -9.87
C ALA A 428 4.81 -15.39 -8.75
N ARG A 429 3.51 -15.31 -9.03
CA ARG A 429 2.42 -15.60 -8.08
C ARG A 429 1.51 -16.67 -8.66
N TYR A 430 1.39 -17.80 -7.97
CA TYR A 430 0.52 -18.91 -8.33
C TYR A 430 -0.67 -18.99 -7.38
N HIS A 431 -1.88 -18.92 -7.92
CA HIS A 431 -3.15 -19.00 -7.20
C HIS A 431 -3.65 -20.46 -7.16
N PHE A 432 -4.46 -20.81 -6.16
CA PHE A 432 -5.07 -22.14 -6.03
C PHE A 432 -6.36 -22.10 -5.22
#